data_AF-A0A2E0KHT2-F1
#
_entry.id   AF-A0A2E0KHT2-F1
#
_cell.length_a   1.000
_cell.length_b   1.000
_cell.length_c   1.000
_cell.angle_alpha   90.00
_cell.angle_beta   90.00
_cell.angle_gamma   90.00
#
_symmetry.space_group_name_H-M   'P 1'
#
loop_
_entity.id
_entity.type
_entity.pdbx_description
1 polymer ?
#
loop_
_entity_poly.entity_id
_entity_poly.type
_entity_poly.pdbx_seq_one_letter_code
_entity_poly.pdbx_strand_id
1 'polypeptide(L)'
;MPTLATKDSVLDGRAEVVSYVRDTSVFYLRVRVPQKQGYRSRRIDGVSTLPEAIDKALDTYMELGTPSNPKPPRRGTKEGTKIASRSALLLHLSAHLAEQAEKCEVGVIKPSTLKNKKETLLKHLQGYLLYSGITKVGQVKVGCFDRYQVWRIETNAADGKNPPSNLTLNKEATIISGFVGYLVKKRLLDPYEAAQKQDISPKIRLSDTDYDSNPPIRDTEEWLKILVEVRAWVKEGAAHPRPRTLLHRQMFWSLLLVLKQTGMRPDEARNLRWRDVETEDVGRFSQTQWEEDMVFLQEQGIQEIDLDDVDRQSLGRVSRYVTHIRILQSKTKSTREVTSNSAEALSRWKKWQKEYLSLMKKYGNGYEYEIAEDDLVFGVPERDAVRITSYNTLNINWRKIIDRCGSKLKGPILSEHKYTIYSLRSSRAQELMDMGVDVYLAATQLGHTVAMLEKVYARLPQRRRATQEAAHIEFGKRKTDSVMVSLDQLGKPKETNLKA
;
A
#
# COMPACT_ATOMS: atom_id res chain seq x y z
N MET A 1 -68.64 -28.67 -6.52
CA MET A 1 -68.73 -27.79 -5.32
C MET A 1 -69.46 -28.56 -4.22
N PRO A 2 -69.21 -28.30 -2.93
CA PRO A 2 -69.90 -29.02 -1.85
C PRO A 2 -71.41 -28.69 -1.88
N THR A 3 -72.25 -29.71 -1.68
CA THR A 3 -73.70 -29.61 -1.73
C THR A 3 -74.23 -28.76 -0.57
N LEU A 4 -75.11 -27.80 -0.87
CA LEU A 4 -75.73 -26.93 0.13
C LEU A 4 -76.95 -27.61 0.75
N ALA A 5 -77.11 -27.49 2.07
CA ALA A 5 -78.28 -27.96 2.79
C ALA A 5 -79.33 -26.85 2.93
N THR A 6 -78.90 -25.63 3.25
CA THR A 6 -79.76 -24.44 3.28
C THR A 6 -79.04 -23.26 2.63
N LYS A 7 -79.80 -22.36 2.02
CA LYS A 7 -79.31 -21.15 1.37
C LYS A 7 -80.36 -20.06 1.52
N ASP A 8 -79.95 -18.93 2.08
CA ASP A 8 -80.81 -17.75 2.21
C ASP A 8 -80.06 -16.48 1.77
N SER A 9 -80.79 -15.56 1.14
CA SER A 9 -80.24 -14.31 0.62
C SER A 9 -80.32 -13.22 1.70
N VAL A 10 -79.22 -12.52 1.96
CA VAL A 10 -79.13 -11.50 3.01
C VAL A 10 -78.46 -10.22 2.46
N LEU A 11 -78.59 -9.11 3.20
CA LEU A 11 -77.99 -7.82 2.84
C LEU A 11 -78.41 -7.35 1.44
N ASP A 12 -79.72 -7.38 1.16
CA ASP A 12 -80.32 -7.00 -0.13
C ASP A 12 -79.71 -7.72 -1.34
N GLY A 13 -79.39 -9.01 -1.17
CA GLY A 13 -78.81 -9.85 -2.23
C GLY A 13 -77.30 -9.69 -2.43
N ARG A 14 -76.63 -8.91 -1.59
CA ARG A 14 -75.16 -8.76 -1.64
C ARG A 14 -74.41 -9.95 -1.06
N ALA A 15 -75.06 -10.75 -0.22
CA ALA A 15 -74.48 -11.94 0.38
C ALA A 15 -75.52 -13.06 0.55
N GLU A 16 -75.02 -14.26 0.79
CA GLU A 16 -75.84 -15.45 1.03
C GLU A 16 -75.37 -16.14 2.32
N VAL A 17 -76.30 -16.49 3.21
CA VAL A 17 -76.03 -17.38 4.35
C VAL A 17 -76.31 -18.81 3.89
N VAL A 18 -75.35 -19.71 4.11
CA VAL A 18 -75.45 -21.10 3.67
C VAL A 18 -74.99 -22.08 4.73
N SER A 19 -75.62 -23.25 4.79
CA SER A 19 -75.08 -24.44 5.45
C SER A 19 -74.85 -25.57 4.44
N TYR A 20 -73.98 -26.51 4.76
CA TYR A 20 -73.62 -27.60 3.84
C TYR A 20 -74.21 -28.92 4.32
N VAL A 21 -74.50 -29.84 3.38
CA VAL A 21 -75.02 -31.19 3.73
C VAL A 21 -74.06 -31.95 4.65
N ARG A 22 -72.76 -31.69 4.54
CA ARG A 22 -71.73 -32.32 5.39
C ARG A 22 -71.83 -31.90 6.86
N ASP A 23 -72.31 -30.67 7.12
CA ASP A 23 -72.45 -30.13 8.47
C ASP A 23 -73.53 -29.04 8.45
N THR A 24 -74.75 -29.44 8.80
CA THR A 24 -75.92 -28.56 8.85
C THR A 24 -75.93 -27.65 10.08
N SER A 25 -75.05 -27.91 11.06
CA SER A 25 -74.93 -27.12 12.29
C SER A 25 -74.07 -25.87 12.14
N VAL A 26 -73.40 -25.70 10.99
CA VAL A 26 -72.48 -24.59 10.73
C VAL A 26 -72.96 -23.73 9.57
N PHE A 27 -73.10 -22.43 9.84
CA PHE A 27 -73.50 -21.42 8.85
C PHE A 27 -72.29 -20.60 8.37
N TYR A 28 -72.31 -20.27 7.08
CA TYR A 28 -71.29 -19.47 6.41
C TYR A 28 -71.94 -18.31 5.67
N LEU A 29 -71.38 -17.12 5.82
CA LEU A 29 -71.68 -15.98 4.98
C LEU A 29 -70.82 -16.05 3.71
N ARG A 30 -71.44 -15.93 2.53
CA ARG A 30 -70.78 -15.89 1.23
C ARG A 30 -71.07 -14.58 0.50
N VAL A 31 -70.02 -13.93 0.03
CA VAL A 31 -70.10 -12.70 -0.77
C VAL A 31 -69.48 -12.98 -2.14
N ARG A 32 -70.22 -12.73 -3.21
CA ARG A 32 -69.71 -12.93 -4.58
C ARG A 32 -68.61 -11.91 -4.88
N VAL A 33 -67.48 -12.35 -5.43
CA VAL A 33 -66.38 -11.46 -5.84
C VAL A 33 -66.45 -11.27 -7.35
N PRO A 34 -66.77 -10.08 -7.89
CA PRO A 34 -66.92 -9.89 -9.33
C PRO A 34 -65.63 -10.20 -10.12
N GLN A 35 -64.47 -9.90 -9.54
CA GLN A 35 -63.14 -10.05 -10.20
C GLN A 35 -62.60 -11.49 -10.22
N LYS A 36 -63.15 -12.39 -9.40
CA LYS A 36 -62.75 -13.80 -9.33
C LYS A 36 -64.04 -14.61 -9.35
N GLN A 37 -64.33 -15.34 -10.42
CA GLN A 37 -65.52 -16.20 -10.57
C GLN A 37 -65.71 -17.15 -9.38
N GLY A 38 -66.25 -16.66 -8.26
CA GLY A 38 -66.18 -17.30 -6.95
C GLY A 38 -66.67 -16.39 -5.81
N TYR A 39 -66.70 -16.97 -4.61
CA TYR A 39 -67.21 -16.33 -3.40
C TYR A 39 -66.10 -16.15 -2.37
N ARG A 40 -66.11 -15.05 -1.63
CA ARG A 40 -65.45 -14.95 -0.32
C ARG A 40 -66.43 -15.50 0.71
N SER A 41 -66.01 -16.52 1.44
CA SER A 41 -66.83 -17.13 2.48
C SER A 41 -66.17 -16.99 3.85
N ARG A 42 -66.98 -16.75 4.88
CA ARG A 42 -66.54 -16.76 6.29
C ARG A 42 -67.58 -17.48 7.12
N ARG A 43 -67.14 -18.25 8.11
CA ARG A 43 -68.02 -18.90 9.09
C ARG A 43 -68.65 -17.83 9.98
N ILE A 44 -69.93 -18.00 10.30
CA ILE A 44 -70.63 -17.17 11.29
C ILE A 44 -70.46 -17.87 12.65
N ASP A 45 -69.77 -17.24 13.59
CA ASP A 45 -69.43 -17.83 14.87
C ASP A 45 -70.56 -17.65 15.90
N GLY A 46 -70.73 -18.64 16.79
CA GLY A 46 -71.70 -18.59 17.89
C GLY A 46 -73.16 -18.62 17.44
N VAL A 47 -73.47 -19.41 16.41
CA VAL A 47 -74.82 -19.60 15.86
C VAL A 47 -75.07 -21.08 15.63
N SER A 48 -76.30 -21.54 15.93
CA SER A 48 -76.74 -22.91 15.66
C SER A 48 -78.02 -22.98 14.82
N THR A 49 -78.69 -21.85 14.56
CA THR A 49 -79.92 -21.79 13.76
C THR A 49 -79.83 -20.80 12.60
N LEU A 50 -80.62 -21.02 11.55
CA LEU A 50 -80.64 -20.14 10.37
C LEU A 50 -81.08 -18.69 10.69
N PRO A 51 -82.12 -18.43 11.51
CA PRO A 51 -82.52 -17.06 11.86
C PRO A 51 -81.42 -16.28 12.58
N GLU A 52 -80.77 -16.88 13.58
CA GLU A 52 -79.62 -16.27 14.27
C GLU A 52 -78.45 -15.99 13.32
N ALA A 53 -78.29 -16.81 12.27
CA ALA A 53 -77.24 -16.62 11.27
C ALA A 53 -77.53 -15.44 10.36
N ILE A 54 -78.81 -15.20 10.05
CA ILE A 54 -79.28 -14.05 9.29
C ILE A 54 -79.06 -12.76 10.09
N ASP A 55 -79.41 -12.76 11.38
CA ASP A 55 -79.22 -11.59 12.26
C ASP A 55 -77.74 -11.21 12.39
N LYS A 56 -76.85 -12.20 12.54
CA LYS A 56 -75.39 -11.97 12.63
C LYS A 56 -74.69 -11.80 11.27
N ALA A 57 -75.43 -11.84 10.16
CA ALA A 57 -74.84 -11.75 8.83
C ALA A 57 -74.20 -10.37 8.58
N LEU A 58 -74.81 -9.30 9.08
CA LEU A 58 -74.31 -7.92 8.91
C LEU A 58 -72.97 -7.72 9.62
N ASP A 59 -72.85 -8.16 10.86
CA ASP A 59 -71.61 -8.08 11.63
C ASP A 59 -70.49 -8.90 10.95
N THR A 60 -70.81 -10.13 10.54
CA THR A 60 -69.86 -10.99 9.82
C THR A 60 -69.42 -10.38 8.48
N TYR A 61 -70.31 -9.64 7.80
CA TYR A 61 -70.01 -8.95 6.55
C TYR A 61 -69.06 -7.77 6.75
N MET A 62 -69.29 -6.95 7.80
CA MET A 62 -68.40 -5.85 8.16
C MET A 62 -66.98 -6.36 8.47
N GLU A 63 -66.88 -7.45 9.22
CA GLU A 63 -65.60 -8.10 9.50
C GLU A 63 -64.92 -8.70 8.27
N LEU A 64 -65.70 -9.08 7.23
CA LEU A 64 -65.19 -9.56 5.95
C LEU A 64 -64.57 -8.43 5.11
N GLY A 65 -65.01 -7.19 5.33
CA GLY A 65 -64.59 -5.97 4.63
C GLY A 65 -63.38 -5.26 5.25
N THR A 66 -63.18 -5.38 6.55
CA THR A 66 -61.96 -4.88 7.21
C THR A 66 -60.74 -5.73 6.86
N PRO A 67 -59.64 -5.16 6.34
CA PRO A 67 -58.39 -5.89 6.16
C PRO A 67 -57.83 -6.24 7.54
N SER A 68 -58.20 -7.42 8.04
CA SER A 68 -57.63 -7.91 9.29
C SER A 68 -56.11 -8.06 9.14
N ASN A 69 -55.41 -7.61 10.18
CA ASN A 69 -53.98 -7.63 10.46
C ASN A 69 -53.09 -8.41 9.46
N PRO A 70 -51.92 -7.85 9.06
CA PRO A 70 -51.02 -8.51 8.12
C PRO A 70 -50.76 -9.94 8.59
N LYS A 71 -51.26 -10.90 7.81
CA LYS A 71 -51.01 -12.32 8.06
C LYS A 71 -49.49 -12.50 8.12
N PRO A 72 -48.94 -13.17 9.14
CA PRO A 72 -47.53 -13.53 9.13
C PRO A 72 -47.24 -14.28 7.83
N PRO A 73 -46.10 -14.01 7.16
CA PRO A 73 -45.87 -14.44 5.80
C PRO A 73 -46.07 -15.95 5.69
N ARG A 74 -46.94 -16.37 4.74
CA ARG A 74 -47.14 -17.77 4.41
C ARG A 74 -45.80 -18.38 4.04
N ARG A 75 -45.38 -19.37 4.84
CA ARG A 75 -44.19 -20.16 4.63
C ARG A 75 -44.30 -20.90 3.29
N GLY A 76 -43.54 -20.43 2.30
CA GLY A 76 -43.18 -21.16 1.09
C GLY A 76 -44.18 -21.07 -0.05
N THR A 77 -43.86 -20.26 -1.07
CA THR A 77 -43.74 -20.65 -2.49
C THR A 77 -43.63 -19.38 -3.35
N LYS A 78 -42.41 -18.86 -3.48
CA LYS A 78 -41.90 -18.20 -4.70
C LYS A 78 -40.40 -18.46 -4.75
N GLU A 79 -39.91 -18.85 -5.91
CA GLU A 79 -38.49 -19.01 -6.20
C GLU A 79 -37.72 -17.77 -5.72
N GLY A 80 -36.85 -17.98 -4.75
CA GLY A 80 -36.22 -16.91 -3.95
C GLY A 80 -35.46 -17.52 -2.78
N THR A 81 -34.47 -18.34 -3.14
CA THR A 81 -33.32 -18.80 -2.32
C THR A 81 -33.61 -19.06 -0.84
N LYS A 82 -33.75 -20.34 -0.46
CA LYS A 82 -33.53 -20.77 0.93
C LYS A 82 -32.15 -20.26 1.36
N ILE A 83 -32.11 -19.21 2.18
CA ILE A 83 -30.88 -18.71 2.78
C ILE A 83 -30.25 -19.88 3.53
N ALA A 84 -29.01 -20.23 3.19
CA ALA A 84 -28.25 -21.30 3.83
C ALA A 84 -27.78 -20.87 5.24
N SER A 85 -28.72 -20.46 6.11
CA SER A 85 -28.45 -19.93 7.45
C SER A 85 -27.87 -20.97 8.43
N ARG A 86 -27.81 -22.24 8.01
CA ARG A 86 -27.27 -23.36 8.79
C ARG A 86 -25.84 -23.77 8.41
N SER A 87 -25.28 -23.23 7.34
CA SER A 87 -23.94 -23.63 6.89
C SER A 87 -22.84 -23.10 7.83
N ALA A 88 -21.85 -23.95 8.11
CA ALA A 88 -20.73 -23.61 8.97
C ALA A 88 -19.90 -22.51 8.33
N LEU A 89 -19.65 -21.43 9.08
CA LEU A 89 -18.90 -20.28 8.59
C LEU A 89 -17.46 -20.65 8.21
N LEU A 90 -16.85 -21.58 8.95
CA LEU A 90 -15.49 -22.07 8.69
C LEU A 90 -15.36 -22.81 7.35
N LEU A 91 -16.41 -23.48 6.87
CA LEU A 91 -16.43 -24.11 5.55
C LEU A 91 -16.34 -23.06 4.43
N HIS A 92 -17.01 -21.92 4.61
CA HIS A 92 -16.94 -20.82 3.65
C HIS A 92 -15.60 -20.08 3.72
N LEU A 93 -14.99 -20.02 4.90
CA LEU A 93 -13.65 -19.47 5.07
C LEU A 93 -12.60 -20.31 4.32
N SER A 94 -12.66 -21.64 4.42
CA SER A 94 -11.77 -22.53 3.69
C SER A 94 -12.00 -22.45 2.17
N ALA A 95 -13.26 -22.43 1.73
CA ALA A 95 -13.60 -22.25 0.31
C ALA A 95 -13.10 -20.90 -0.24
N HIS A 96 -13.25 -19.81 0.52
CA HIS A 96 -12.71 -18.51 0.12
C HIS A 96 -11.19 -18.56 -0.03
N LEU A 97 -10.47 -19.21 0.90
CA LEU A 97 -9.03 -19.36 0.83
C LEU A 97 -8.57 -20.22 -0.35
N ALA A 98 -9.33 -21.24 -0.74
CA ALA A 98 -9.09 -22.02 -1.95
C ALA A 98 -9.18 -21.13 -3.21
N GLU A 99 -10.23 -20.30 -3.32
CA GLU A 99 -10.34 -19.32 -4.43
C GLU A 99 -9.19 -18.29 -4.42
N GLN A 100 -8.64 -17.93 -3.25
CA GLN A 100 -7.45 -17.07 -3.19
C GLN A 100 -6.18 -17.81 -3.61
N ALA A 101 -6.06 -19.11 -3.32
CA ALA A 101 -4.92 -19.92 -3.72
C ALA A 101 -4.88 -20.10 -5.24
N GLU A 102 -6.01 -20.41 -5.86
CA GLU A 102 -6.15 -20.49 -7.32
C GLU A 102 -5.74 -19.17 -8.00
N LYS A 103 -6.20 -18.02 -7.48
CA LYS A 103 -5.77 -16.70 -7.97
C LYS A 103 -4.27 -16.47 -7.85
N CYS A 104 -3.61 -17.09 -6.86
CA CYS A 104 -2.18 -16.99 -6.70
C CYS A 104 -1.43 -17.88 -7.71
N GLU A 105 -1.94 -19.08 -7.96
CA GLU A 105 -1.40 -20.03 -8.94
C GLU A 105 -1.46 -19.47 -10.36
N VAL A 106 -2.58 -18.83 -10.71
CA VAL A 106 -2.77 -18.15 -12.00
C VAL A 106 -2.03 -16.79 -12.07
N GLY A 107 -1.41 -16.35 -10.97
CA GLY A 107 -0.59 -15.12 -10.95
C GLY A 107 -1.38 -13.80 -10.81
N VAL A 108 -2.70 -13.86 -10.56
CA VAL A 108 -3.54 -12.68 -10.29
C VAL A 108 -3.13 -11.98 -8.98
N ILE A 109 -2.70 -12.77 -7.97
CA ILE A 109 -2.16 -12.24 -6.72
C ILE A 109 -0.75 -12.79 -6.44
N LYS A 110 0.07 -12.00 -5.75
CA LYS A 110 1.42 -12.41 -5.34
C LYS A 110 1.37 -13.46 -4.21
N PRO A 111 2.35 -14.37 -4.11
CA PRO A 111 2.46 -15.33 -3.01
C PRO A 111 2.47 -14.69 -1.62
N SER A 112 3.11 -13.52 -1.49
CA SER A 112 3.11 -12.74 -0.25
C SER A 112 1.73 -12.21 0.13
N THR A 113 0.89 -11.87 -0.86
CA THR A 113 -0.50 -11.46 -0.64
C THR A 113 -1.34 -12.64 -0.13
N LEU A 114 -1.19 -13.83 -0.73
CA LEU A 114 -1.87 -15.04 -0.26
C LEU A 114 -1.45 -15.39 1.17
N LYS A 115 -0.15 -15.33 1.48
CA LYS A 115 0.37 -15.57 2.84
C LYS A 115 -0.31 -14.66 3.86
N ASN A 116 -0.39 -13.35 3.58
CA ASN A 116 -1.05 -12.38 4.46
C ASN A 116 -2.55 -12.69 4.66
N LYS A 117 -3.24 -13.11 3.59
CA LYS A 117 -4.64 -13.50 3.65
C LYS A 117 -4.85 -14.75 4.51
N LYS A 118 -4.02 -15.78 4.31
CA LYS A 118 -4.05 -17.01 5.13
C LYS A 118 -3.81 -16.70 6.59
N GLU A 119 -2.78 -15.92 6.90
CA GLU A 119 -2.46 -15.52 8.28
C GLU A 119 -3.63 -14.77 8.93
N THR A 120 -4.19 -13.76 8.25
CA THR A 120 -5.32 -12.99 8.79
C THR A 120 -6.56 -13.86 8.99
N LEU A 121 -6.92 -14.66 7.98
CA LEU A 121 -8.19 -15.39 8.00
C LEU A 121 -8.15 -16.63 8.91
N LEU A 122 -7.06 -17.39 8.92
CA LEU A 122 -6.94 -18.62 9.71
C LEU A 122 -6.50 -18.37 11.14
N LYS A 123 -5.60 -17.40 11.38
CA LYS A 123 -5.09 -17.15 12.72
C LYS A 123 -5.95 -16.14 13.46
N HIS A 124 -6.27 -15.01 12.83
CA HIS A 124 -6.91 -13.90 13.51
C HIS A 124 -8.43 -13.94 13.40
N LEU A 125 -8.99 -14.02 12.19
CA LEU A 125 -10.44 -14.03 12.01
C LEU A 125 -11.07 -15.29 12.61
N GLN A 126 -10.56 -16.48 12.27
CA GLN A 126 -11.07 -17.73 12.86
C GLN A 126 -10.97 -17.75 14.39
N GLY A 127 -9.87 -17.26 14.97
CA GLY A 127 -9.73 -17.12 16.42
C GLY A 127 -10.80 -16.21 17.03
N TYR A 128 -11.07 -15.06 16.42
CA TYR A 128 -12.12 -14.15 16.85
C TYR A 128 -13.52 -14.76 16.76
N LEU A 129 -13.80 -15.46 15.65
CA LEU A 129 -15.09 -16.12 15.41
C LEU A 129 -15.37 -17.18 16.48
N LEU A 130 -14.36 -17.97 16.85
CA LEU A 130 -14.47 -18.97 17.92
C LEU A 130 -14.66 -18.31 19.29
N TYR A 131 -13.86 -17.29 19.62
CA TYR A 131 -14.00 -16.52 20.86
C TYR A 131 -15.40 -15.91 21.01
N SER A 132 -15.95 -15.37 19.92
CA SER A 132 -17.25 -14.70 19.91
C SER A 132 -18.45 -15.66 19.73
N GLY A 133 -18.21 -16.97 19.62
CA GLY A 133 -19.27 -17.97 19.44
C GLY A 133 -19.97 -17.95 18.07
N ILE A 134 -19.31 -17.38 17.06
CA ILE A 134 -19.85 -17.18 15.71
C ILE A 134 -19.43 -18.36 14.83
N THR A 135 -20.35 -19.31 14.68
CA THR A 135 -20.10 -20.59 14.01
C THR A 135 -20.86 -20.74 12.68
N LYS A 136 -21.97 -20.02 12.51
CA LYS A 136 -22.87 -20.11 11.36
C LYS A 136 -22.89 -18.81 10.59
N VAL A 137 -23.11 -18.89 9.28
CA VAL A 137 -23.20 -17.71 8.42
C VAL A 137 -24.32 -16.76 8.86
N GLY A 138 -25.47 -17.28 9.31
CA GLY A 138 -26.58 -16.45 9.78
C GLY A 138 -26.31 -15.63 11.05
N GLN A 139 -25.18 -15.85 11.73
CA GLN A 139 -24.74 -15.06 12.87
C GLN A 139 -23.87 -13.86 12.46
N VAL A 140 -23.43 -13.79 11.20
CA VAL A 140 -22.68 -12.66 10.68
C VAL A 140 -23.66 -11.52 10.40
N LYS A 141 -23.73 -10.58 11.34
CA LYS A 141 -24.62 -9.41 11.32
C LYS A 141 -23.84 -8.11 11.47
N VAL A 142 -24.53 -6.98 11.30
CA VAL A 142 -24.01 -5.66 11.64
C VAL A 142 -23.48 -5.63 13.08
N GLY A 143 -22.32 -5.03 13.29
CA GLY A 143 -21.64 -4.97 14.59
C GLY A 143 -20.91 -6.24 15.02
N CYS A 144 -20.97 -7.32 14.23
CA CYS A 144 -20.31 -8.61 14.51
C CYS A 144 -18.80 -8.45 14.82
N PHE A 145 -18.12 -7.51 14.17
CA PHE A 145 -16.69 -7.29 14.33
C PHE A 145 -16.31 -6.00 15.07
N ASP A 146 -17.24 -5.36 15.79
CA ASP A 146 -16.96 -4.11 16.52
C ASP A 146 -15.90 -4.29 17.61
N ARG A 147 -15.91 -5.45 18.28
CA ARG A 147 -14.91 -5.81 19.31
C ARG A 147 -13.63 -6.42 18.75
N TYR A 148 -13.50 -6.55 17.42
CA TYR A 148 -12.35 -7.22 16.82
C TYR A 148 -11.02 -6.54 17.20
N GLN A 149 -10.96 -5.21 17.16
CA GLN A 149 -9.74 -4.47 17.51
C GLN A 149 -9.33 -4.72 18.97
N VAL A 150 -10.29 -4.64 19.89
CA VAL A 150 -10.06 -4.88 21.32
C VAL A 150 -9.56 -6.31 21.55
N TRP A 151 -10.27 -7.30 20.99
CA TRP A 151 -9.87 -8.70 21.08
C TRP A 151 -8.47 -8.96 20.52
N ARG A 152 -8.12 -8.35 19.38
CA ARG A 152 -6.79 -8.51 18.76
C ARG A 152 -5.66 -7.99 19.66
N ILE A 153 -5.90 -6.90 20.39
CA ILE A 153 -4.94 -6.31 21.32
C ILE A 153 -4.81 -7.19 22.57
N GLU A 154 -5.94 -7.58 23.17
CA GLU A 154 -5.98 -8.44 24.36
C GLU A 154 -5.33 -9.81 24.10
N THR A 155 -5.61 -10.43 22.95
CA THR A 155 -5.03 -11.73 22.58
C THR A 155 -3.51 -11.63 22.38
N ASN A 156 -3.03 -10.54 21.75
CA ASN A 156 -1.58 -10.32 21.64
C ASN A 156 -0.93 -10.14 23.02
N ALA A 157 -1.57 -9.39 23.92
CA ALA A 157 -1.06 -9.18 25.28
C ALA A 157 -1.01 -10.48 26.07
N ALA A 158 -2.06 -11.33 25.97
CA ALA A 158 -2.09 -12.66 26.58
C ALA A 158 -0.97 -13.57 26.06
N ASP A 159 -0.60 -13.43 24.78
CA ASP A 159 0.53 -14.12 24.16
C ASP A 159 1.91 -13.53 24.52
N GLY A 160 1.97 -12.49 25.36
CA GLY A 160 3.21 -11.78 25.69
C GLY A 160 3.78 -10.95 24.52
N LYS A 161 2.95 -10.58 23.54
CA LYS A 161 3.34 -9.81 22.35
C LYS A 161 2.89 -8.36 22.45
N ASN A 162 3.64 -7.48 21.78
CA ASN A 162 3.25 -6.08 21.62
C ASN A 162 1.90 -5.95 20.88
N PRO A 163 1.13 -4.89 21.16
CA PRO A 163 -0.11 -4.61 20.45
C PRO A 163 0.16 -4.43 18.95
N PRO A 164 -0.71 -4.93 18.05
CA PRO A 164 -0.60 -4.66 16.63
C PRO A 164 -0.74 -3.16 16.33
N SER A 165 0.00 -2.65 15.34
CA SER A 165 -0.19 -1.27 14.86
C SER A 165 -1.57 -1.07 14.23
N ASN A 166 -2.10 0.16 14.24
CA ASN A 166 -3.37 0.46 13.57
C ASN A 166 -3.30 0.18 12.06
N LEU A 167 -2.14 0.39 11.41
CA LEU A 167 -1.94 -0.01 10.01
C LEU A 167 -2.07 -1.51 9.80
N THR A 168 -1.55 -2.32 10.72
CA THR A 168 -1.72 -3.79 10.71
C THR A 168 -3.19 -4.15 10.85
N LEU A 169 -3.87 -3.59 11.84
CA LEU A 169 -5.29 -3.83 12.08
C LEU A 169 -6.15 -3.40 10.87
N ASN A 170 -5.84 -2.27 10.24
CA ASN A 170 -6.55 -1.78 9.07
C ASN A 170 -6.36 -2.70 7.85
N LYS A 171 -5.15 -3.24 7.67
CA LYS A 171 -4.88 -4.26 6.65
C LYS A 171 -5.69 -5.54 6.92
N GLU A 172 -5.78 -5.97 8.17
CA GLU A 172 -6.59 -7.13 8.56
C GLU A 172 -8.07 -6.87 8.32
N ALA A 173 -8.59 -5.70 8.72
CA ALA A 173 -9.95 -5.25 8.45
C ALA A 173 -10.30 -5.27 6.96
N THR A 174 -9.36 -4.86 6.10
CA THR A 174 -9.52 -4.90 4.64
C THR A 174 -9.62 -6.35 4.12
N ILE A 175 -8.81 -7.27 4.66
CA ILE A 175 -8.85 -8.69 4.29
C ILE A 175 -10.15 -9.34 4.78
N ILE A 176 -10.59 -9.03 6.00
CA ILE A 176 -11.85 -9.51 6.59
C ILE A 176 -13.04 -8.97 5.77
N SER A 177 -13.03 -7.69 5.40
CA SER A 177 -14.05 -7.12 4.50
C SER A 177 -14.09 -7.82 3.15
N GLY A 178 -12.93 -8.22 2.60
CA GLY A 178 -12.85 -9.07 1.42
C GLY A 178 -13.57 -10.42 1.58
N PHE A 179 -13.48 -11.04 2.76
CA PHE A 179 -14.23 -12.26 3.09
C PHE A 179 -15.73 -12.00 3.27
N VAL A 180 -16.13 -10.91 3.95
CA VAL A 180 -17.55 -10.51 4.04
C VAL A 180 -18.12 -10.26 2.63
N GLY A 181 -17.36 -9.60 1.76
CA GLY A 181 -17.71 -9.41 0.35
C GLY A 181 -17.88 -10.73 -0.42
N TYR A 182 -17.08 -11.74 -0.11
CA TYR A 182 -17.26 -13.09 -0.63
C TYR A 182 -18.60 -13.71 -0.19
N LEU A 183 -18.97 -13.59 1.08
CA LEU A 183 -20.26 -14.09 1.59
C LEU A 183 -21.45 -13.40 0.90
N VAL A 184 -21.35 -12.09 0.67
CA VAL A 184 -22.35 -11.33 -0.10
C VAL A 184 -22.42 -11.83 -1.54
N LYS A 185 -21.28 -11.98 -2.23
CA LYS A 185 -21.22 -12.42 -3.63
C LYS A 185 -21.82 -13.81 -3.82
N LYS A 186 -21.63 -14.71 -2.86
CA LYS A 186 -22.20 -16.07 -2.88
C LYS A 186 -23.65 -16.12 -2.36
N ARG A 187 -24.28 -14.97 -2.05
CA ARG A 187 -25.65 -14.85 -1.52
C ARG A 187 -25.87 -15.67 -0.24
N LEU A 188 -24.86 -15.68 0.63
CA LEU A 188 -24.86 -16.46 1.87
C LEU A 188 -25.38 -15.65 3.07
N LEU A 189 -25.26 -14.32 3.02
CA LEU A 189 -25.81 -13.39 4.03
C LEU A 189 -27.28 -13.08 3.76
N ASP A 190 -27.98 -12.72 4.84
CA ASP A 190 -29.32 -12.14 4.74
C ASP A 190 -29.28 -10.85 3.90
N PRO A 191 -30.29 -10.57 3.05
CA PRO A 191 -30.29 -9.38 2.21
C PRO A 191 -30.14 -8.06 2.96
N TYR A 192 -30.70 -7.94 4.17
CA TYR A 192 -30.58 -6.74 5.00
C TYR A 192 -29.12 -6.54 5.47
N GLU A 193 -28.51 -7.61 6.00
CA GLU A 193 -27.11 -7.60 6.45
C GLU A 193 -26.16 -7.36 5.27
N ALA A 194 -26.45 -7.96 4.11
CA ALA A 194 -25.66 -7.79 2.90
C ALA A 194 -25.68 -6.34 2.38
N ALA A 195 -26.80 -5.62 2.53
CA ALA A 195 -26.90 -4.20 2.20
C ALA A 195 -26.03 -3.33 3.13
N GLN A 196 -25.86 -3.74 4.39
CA GLN A 196 -25.08 -3.05 5.42
C GLN A 196 -23.69 -3.65 5.64
N LYS A 197 -23.10 -4.31 4.62
CA LYS A 197 -21.81 -5.02 4.72
C LYS A 197 -20.63 -4.18 5.26
N GLN A 198 -20.70 -2.84 5.10
CA GLN A 198 -19.68 -1.91 5.61
C GLN A 198 -19.72 -1.78 7.14
N ASP A 199 -20.88 -2.00 7.74
CA ASP A 199 -21.10 -1.98 9.19
C ASP A 199 -20.94 -3.37 9.84
N ILE A 200 -20.71 -4.39 9.02
CA ILE A 200 -20.27 -5.70 9.49
C ILE A 200 -18.76 -5.67 9.74
N SER A 201 -17.98 -5.20 8.76
CA SER A 201 -16.51 -5.31 8.78
C SER A 201 -15.85 -4.49 9.90
N PRO A 202 -14.69 -4.90 10.45
CA PRO A 202 -14.00 -4.11 11.46
C PRO A 202 -13.66 -2.71 10.96
N LYS A 203 -13.85 -1.69 11.81
CA LYS A 203 -13.52 -0.30 11.49
C LYS A 203 -12.33 0.17 12.32
N ILE A 204 -11.21 0.44 11.65
CA ILE A 204 -9.99 0.92 12.29
C ILE A 204 -9.80 2.39 11.93
N ARG A 205 -9.75 3.25 12.96
CA ARG A 205 -9.45 4.66 12.77
C ARG A 205 -7.94 4.83 12.63
N LEU A 206 -7.51 5.50 11.57
CA LEU A 206 -6.12 5.86 11.34
C LEU A 206 -5.93 7.33 11.63
N SER A 207 -4.83 7.63 12.30
CA SER A 207 -4.32 8.97 12.55
C SER A 207 -3.14 9.25 11.64
N ASP A 208 -2.75 10.52 11.58
CA ASP A 208 -1.65 10.97 10.74
C ASP A 208 -0.28 10.42 11.18
N THR A 209 -0.12 10.16 12.48
CA THR A 209 1.09 9.57 13.09
C THR A 209 1.24 8.09 12.75
N ASP A 210 0.15 7.37 12.46
CA ASP A 210 0.21 5.97 12.03
C ASP A 210 1.01 5.80 10.73
N TYR A 211 1.10 6.85 9.92
CA TYR A 211 1.85 6.86 8.66
C TYR A 211 3.32 7.30 8.80
N ASP A 212 3.78 7.63 10.01
CA ASP A 212 5.12 8.19 10.29
C ASP A 212 6.19 7.15 10.62
N SER A 213 5.98 5.89 10.21
CA SER A 213 6.94 4.79 10.45
C SER A 213 8.31 4.98 9.76
N ASN A 214 8.41 5.91 8.81
CA ASN A 214 9.64 6.19 8.06
C ASN A 214 9.93 7.70 8.09
N PRO A 215 10.27 8.26 9.27
CA PRO A 215 10.45 9.69 9.40
C PRO A 215 11.68 10.17 8.60
N PRO A 216 11.68 11.41 8.07
CA PRO A 216 12.86 11.98 7.42
C PRO A 216 13.99 12.19 8.43
N ILE A 217 15.23 12.09 7.96
CA ILE A 217 16.42 12.45 8.74
C ILE A 217 16.34 13.93 9.05
N ARG A 218 16.53 14.27 10.32
CA ARG A 218 16.32 15.60 10.89
C ARG A 218 16.92 16.75 10.07
N ASP A 219 18.21 16.64 9.78
CA ASP A 219 19.01 17.68 9.13
C ASP A 219 20.32 17.11 8.56
N THR A 220 21.06 17.97 7.86
CA THR A 220 22.33 17.63 7.23
C THR A 220 23.38 17.20 8.26
N GLU A 221 23.42 17.81 9.45
CA GLU A 221 24.37 17.42 10.51
C GLU A 221 24.14 15.98 10.95
N GLU A 222 22.88 15.59 11.15
CA GLU A 222 22.52 14.24 11.55
C GLU A 222 22.82 13.21 10.44
N TRP A 223 22.60 13.57 9.18
CA TRP A 223 23.03 12.76 8.05
C TRP A 223 24.55 12.56 8.00
N LEU A 224 25.33 13.62 8.26
CA LEU A 224 26.79 13.53 8.29
C LEU A 224 27.29 12.59 9.40
N LYS A 225 26.65 12.59 10.57
CA LYS A 225 26.96 11.64 11.65
C LYS A 225 26.73 10.19 11.21
N ILE A 226 25.62 9.91 10.53
CA ILE A 226 25.35 8.59 9.94
C ILE A 226 26.45 8.22 8.94
N LEU A 227 26.84 9.15 8.05
CA LEU A 227 27.90 8.90 7.07
C LEU A 227 29.27 8.63 7.70
N VAL A 228 29.62 9.32 8.79
CA VAL A 228 30.85 9.07 9.54
C VAL A 228 30.87 7.63 10.05
N GLU A 229 29.78 7.16 10.67
CA GLU A 229 29.68 5.79 11.17
C GLU A 229 29.70 4.75 10.05
N VAL A 230 29.05 5.03 8.90
CA VAL A 230 29.11 4.15 7.72
C VAL A 230 30.54 4.03 7.22
N ARG A 231 31.28 5.14 7.10
CA ARG A 231 32.67 5.14 6.64
C ARG A 231 33.60 4.42 7.61
N ALA A 232 33.44 4.63 8.91
CA ALA A 232 34.18 3.90 9.94
C ALA A 232 33.90 2.39 9.83
N TRP A 233 32.63 2.01 9.66
CA TRP A 233 32.23 0.63 9.46
C TRP A 233 32.82 0.04 8.17
N VAL A 234 32.87 0.77 7.05
CA VAL A 234 33.55 0.31 5.83
C VAL A 234 35.03 0.08 6.08
N LYS A 235 35.72 1.01 6.75
CA LYS A 235 37.15 0.91 7.07
C LYS A 235 37.47 -0.32 7.91
N GLU A 236 36.67 -0.61 8.93
CA GLU A 236 36.77 -1.85 9.72
C GLU A 236 36.61 -3.12 8.85
N GLY A 237 35.89 -3.03 7.74
CA GLY A 237 35.72 -4.14 6.80
C GLY A 237 37.01 -4.54 6.10
N ALA A 238 37.97 -3.63 5.96
CA ALA A 238 39.26 -3.90 5.33
C ALA A 238 40.16 -4.80 6.17
N ALA A 239 40.02 -4.75 7.51
CA ALA A 239 40.73 -5.64 8.43
C ALA A 239 40.11 -7.05 8.51
N HIS A 240 38.98 -7.30 7.85
CA HIS A 240 38.29 -8.58 7.93
C HIS A 240 39.00 -9.63 7.06
N PRO A 241 39.22 -10.88 7.54
CA PRO A 241 39.96 -11.91 6.79
C PRO A 241 39.35 -12.25 5.42
N ARG A 242 38.03 -12.06 5.29
CA ARG A 242 37.29 -12.28 4.03
C ARG A 242 37.15 -10.97 3.24
N PRO A 243 37.76 -10.84 2.05
CA PRO A 243 37.67 -9.62 1.22
C PRO A 243 36.24 -9.25 0.82
N ARG A 244 35.36 -10.26 0.70
CA ARG A 244 33.93 -10.08 0.43
C ARG A 244 33.23 -9.18 1.46
N THR A 245 33.71 -9.16 2.70
CA THR A 245 33.14 -8.30 3.75
C THR A 245 33.34 -6.83 3.40
N LEU A 246 34.55 -6.43 2.99
CA LEU A 246 34.82 -5.05 2.57
C LEU A 246 33.94 -4.64 1.39
N LEU A 247 33.86 -5.50 0.37
CA LEU A 247 33.05 -5.25 -0.82
C LEU A 247 31.58 -5.02 -0.49
N HIS A 248 31.01 -5.85 0.39
CA HIS A 248 29.61 -5.69 0.80
C HIS A 248 29.38 -4.40 1.61
N ARG A 249 30.34 -3.98 2.45
CA ARG A 249 30.24 -2.70 3.17
C ARG A 249 30.35 -1.51 2.21
N GLN A 250 31.26 -1.57 1.23
CA GLN A 250 31.39 -0.57 0.17
C GLN A 250 30.10 -0.46 -0.66
N MET A 251 29.52 -1.60 -1.05
CA MET A 251 28.21 -1.65 -1.73
C MET A 251 27.15 -0.94 -0.92
N PHE A 252 27.04 -1.27 0.38
CA PHE A 252 26.04 -0.66 1.25
C PHE A 252 26.25 0.85 1.38
N TRP A 253 27.48 1.31 1.53
CA TRP A 253 27.78 2.75 1.58
C TRP A 253 27.35 3.47 0.30
N SER A 254 27.71 2.95 -0.86
CA SER A 254 27.31 3.52 -2.16
C SER A 254 25.79 3.51 -2.34
N LEU A 255 25.12 2.43 -1.94
CA LEU A 255 23.67 2.35 -1.93
C LEU A 255 23.04 3.49 -1.10
N LEU A 256 23.53 3.75 0.11
CA LEU A 256 22.97 4.80 0.97
C LEU A 256 23.09 6.19 0.33
N LEU A 257 24.23 6.49 -0.29
CA LEU A 257 24.43 7.77 -1.00
C LEU A 257 23.45 7.92 -2.17
N VAL A 258 23.28 6.86 -2.96
CA VAL A 258 22.38 6.89 -4.11
C VAL A 258 20.92 6.98 -3.66
N LEU A 259 20.51 6.22 -2.65
CA LEU A 259 19.15 6.29 -2.09
C LEU A 259 18.82 7.67 -1.54
N LYS A 260 19.78 8.31 -0.86
CA LYS A 260 19.61 9.65 -0.27
C LYS A 260 19.42 10.72 -1.35
N GLN A 261 20.02 10.55 -2.52
CA GLN A 261 20.02 11.53 -3.62
C GLN A 261 18.85 11.31 -4.58
N THR A 262 18.41 10.06 -4.75
CA THR A 262 17.35 9.69 -5.70
C THR A 262 15.99 9.54 -5.04
N GLY A 263 15.94 9.20 -3.75
CA GLY A 263 14.72 8.86 -3.05
C GLY A 263 14.05 7.58 -3.58
N MET A 264 14.74 6.74 -4.36
CA MET A 264 14.17 5.48 -4.82
C MET A 264 13.92 4.51 -3.66
N ARG A 265 13.02 3.54 -3.84
CA ARG A 265 12.81 2.52 -2.81
C ARG A 265 14.03 1.59 -2.79
N PRO A 266 14.46 1.07 -1.64
CA PRO A 266 15.56 0.11 -1.59
C PRO A 266 15.31 -1.13 -2.46
N ASP A 267 14.06 -1.57 -2.58
CA ASP A 267 13.71 -2.70 -3.44
C ASP A 267 13.77 -2.36 -4.94
N GLU A 268 13.59 -1.09 -5.31
CA GLU A 268 13.85 -0.60 -6.67
C GLU A 268 15.36 -0.61 -6.93
N ALA A 269 16.17 -0.09 -6.00
CA ALA A 269 17.64 -0.09 -6.10
C ALA A 269 18.23 -1.51 -6.22
N ARG A 270 17.66 -2.50 -5.52
CA ARG A 270 18.09 -3.90 -5.60
C ARG A 270 17.94 -4.54 -6.98
N ASN A 271 17.05 -4.00 -7.82
CA ASN A 271 16.81 -4.48 -9.17
C ASN A 271 17.37 -3.54 -10.26
N LEU A 272 18.04 -2.46 -9.85
CA LEU A 272 18.64 -1.49 -10.77
C LEU A 272 19.81 -2.12 -11.51
N ARG A 273 19.87 -1.98 -12.84
CA ARG A 273 20.98 -2.46 -13.67
C ARG A 273 21.84 -1.31 -14.18
N TRP A 274 23.08 -1.59 -14.57
CA TRP A 274 23.99 -0.55 -15.08
C TRP A 274 23.47 0.12 -16.35
N ARG A 275 22.78 -0.61 -17.23
CA ARG A 275 22.10 -0.07 -18.43
C ARG A 275 20.99 0.95 -18.13
N ASP A 276 20.48 0.95 -16.90
CA ASP A 276 19.43 1.85 -16.46
C ASP A 276 20.00 3.19 -15.96
N VAL A 277 21.33 3.35 -15.96
CA VAL A 277 22.06 4.51 -15.45
C VAL A 277 22.77 5.22 -16.60
N GLU A 278 22.38 6.47 -16.83
CA GLU A 278 23.02 7.37 -17.79
C GLU A 278 23.61 8.56 -17.02
N THR A 279 24.70 9.16 -17.52
CA THR A 279 25.35 10.30 -16.88
C THR A 279 25.69 11.38 -17.91
N GLU A 280 25.43 12.61 -17.54
CA GLU A 280 25.64 13.82 -18.33
C GLU A 280 26.64 14.72 -17.61
N ASP A 281 27.63 15.25 -18.32
CA ASP A 281 28.45 16.36 -17.83
C ASP A 281 27.78 17.67 -18.22
N VAL A 282 27.00 18.22 -17.29
CA VAL A 282 26.34 19.52 -17.48
C VAL A 282 27.32 20.68 -17.35
N GLY A 283 28.55 20.42 -16.93
CA GLY A 283 29.55 21.44 -16.62
C GLY A 283 29.12 22.36 -15.47
N ARG A 284 30.08 23.08 -14.92
CA ARG A 284 29.83 24.27 -14.09
C ARG A 284 30.95 25.26 -14.32
N PHE A 285 30.59 26.53 -14.30
CA PHE A 285 31.59 27.58 -14.23
C PHE A 285 32.18 27.64 -12.83
N SER A 286 33.51 27.67 -12.75
CA SER A 286 34.28 27.86 -11.52
C SER A 286 35.20 29.04 -11.71
N GLN A 287 34.99 30.11 -10.94
CA GLN A 287 35.81 31.31 -11.01
C GLN A 287 37.29 31.03 -10.72
N THR A 288 37.59 30.16 -9.75
CA THR A 288 38.95 29.74 -9.46
C THR A 288 39.60 28.97 -10.61
N GLN A 289 38.84 28.11 -11.31
CA GLN A 289 39.38 27.39 -12.46
C GLN A 289 39.62 28.37 -13.61
N TRP A 290 38.71 29.33 -13.80
CA TRP A 290 38.86 30.38 -14.79
C TRP A 290 40.14 31.20 -14.53
N GLU A 291 40.40 31.57 -13.27
CA GLU A 291 41.62 32.27 -12.87
C GLU A 291 42.87 31.43 -13.15
N GLU A 292 42.87 30.13 -12.81
CA GLU A 292 43.97 29.21 -13.13
C GLU A 292 44.21 29.08 -14.64
N ASP A 293 43.15 28.90 -15.43
CA ASP A 293 43.23 28.77 -16.88
C ASP A 293 43.75 30.07 -17.52
N MET A 294 43.32 31.23 -17.01
CA MET A 294 43.78 32.54 -17.47
C MET A 294 45.25 32.79 -17.15
N VAL A 295 45.72 32.40 -15.96
CA VAL A 295 47.15 32.49 -15.59
C VAL A 295 47.99 31.66 -16.56
N PHE A 296 47.57 30.43 -16.85
CA PHE A 296 48.25 29.56 -17.79
C PHE A 296 48.32 30.14 -19.22
N LEU A 297 47.21 30.71 -19.71
CA LEU A 297 47.19 31.38 -21.02
C LEU A 297 48.10 32.61 -21.06
N GLN A 298 48.12 33.41 -20.00
CA GLN A 298 49.01 34.56 -19.88
C GLN A 298 50.49 34.15 -19.86
N GLU A 299 50.84 33.04 -19.21
CA GLU A 299 52.20 32.46 -19.26
C GLU A 299 52.60 32.05 -20.69
N GLN A 300 51.63 31.68 -21.54
CA GLN A 300 51.84 31.39 -22.96
C GLN A 300 51.75 32.64 -23.85
N GLY A 301 51.57 33.83 -23.27
CA GLY A 301 51.46 35.10 -24.00
C GLY A 301 50.12 35.33 -24.70
N ILE A 302 49.09 34.55 -24.36
CA ILE A 302 47.73 34.65 -24.92
C ILE A 302 46.85 35.44 -23.93
N GLN A 303 46.18 36.49 -24.40
CA GLN A 303 45.22 37.25 -23.58
C GLN A 303 43.79 36.80 -23.85
N GLU A 304 42.86 37.12 -22.95
CA GLU A 304 41.44 36.76 -23.11
C GLU A 304 40.83 37.30 -24.42
N ILE A 305 41.32 38.46 -24.89
CA ILE A 305 40.84 39.10 -26.11
C ILE A 305 41.19 38.28 -27.36
N ASP A 306 42.23 37.46 -27.27
CA ASP A 306 42.77 36.67 -28.37
C ASP A 306 42.04 35.33 -28.54
N LEU A 307 41.15 34.98 -27.60
CA LEU A 307 40.37 33.74 -27.61
C LEU A 307 39.12 33.88 -28.46
N ASP A 308 38.77 32.81 -29.17
CA ASP A 308 37.47 32.70 -29.82
C ASP A 308 36.35 32.39 -28.79
N ASP A 309 35.10 32.47 -29.26
CA ASP A 309 33.94 32.24 -28.39
C ASP A 309 33.87 30.82 -27.80
N VAL A 310 34.49 29.83 -28.46
CA VAL A 310 34.49 28.43 -28.03
C VAL A 310 35.50 28.23 -26.90
N ASP A 311 36.72 28.71 -27.09
CA ASP A 311 37.79 28.66 -26.10
C ASP A 311 37.41 29.47 -24.87
N ARG A 312 36.79 30.64 -25.05
CA ARG A 312 36.30 31.46 -23.95
C ARG A 312 35.20 30.79 -23.14
N GLN A 313 34.33 29.99 -23.77
CA GLN A 313 33.31 29.18 -23.08
C GLN A 313 33.90 27.97 -22.34
N SER A 314 35.10 27.52 -22.73
CA SER A 314 35.82 26.44 -22.08
C SER A 314 36.54 26.89 -20.80
N LEU A 315 36.91 28.17 -20.71
CA LEU A 315 37.59 28.73 -19.53
C LEU A 315 36.73 28.61 -18.27
N GLY A 316 37.33 28.08 -17.22
CA GLY A 316 36.65 27.87 -15.95
C GLY A 316 35.56 26.80 -15.97
N ARG A 317 35.40 26.06 -17.08
CA ARG A 317 34.48 24.92 -17.16
C ARG A 317 35.05 23.77 -16.34
N VAL A 318 34.41 23.47 -15.23
CA VAL A 318 34.69 22.29 -14.41
C VAL A 318 33.59 21.27 -14.66
N SER A 319 33.96 20.00 -14.86
CA SER A 319 32.97 18.94 -15.01
C SER A 319 32.01 18.86 -13.82
N ARG A 320 30.72 18.74 -14.12
CA ARG A 320 29.66 18.52 -13.13
C ARG A 320 28.74 17.45 -13.67
N TYR A 321 28.74 16.31 -12.99
CA TYR A 321 28.03 15.14 -13.47
C TYR A 321 26.64 15.02 -12.85
N VAL A 322 25.66 14.84 -13.72
CA VAL A 322 24.26 14.57 -13.37
C VAL A 322 23.93 13.16 -13.86
N THR A 323 23.35 12.34 -13.00
CA THR A 323 22.95 10.98 -13.33
C THR A 323 21.45 10.90 -13.57
N HIS A 324 21.07 10.26 -14.67
CA HIS A 324 19.71 9.90 -15.03
C HIS A 324 19.50 8.41 -14.77
N ILE A 325 18.55 8.07 -13.91
CA ILE A 325 18.28 6.68 -13.55
C ILE A 325 16.85 6.31 -13.95
N ARG A 326 16.73 5.31 -14.83
CA ARG A 326 15.44 4.72 -15.20
C ARG A 326 15.04 3.68 -14.18
N ILE A 327 13.93 3.90 -13.49
CA ILE A 327 13.46 3.05 -12.40
C ILE A 327 12.14 2.38 -12.77
N LEU A 328 12.11 1.05 -12.68
CA LEU A 328 10.88 0.28 -12.77
C LEU A 328 10.22 0.15 -11.39
N GLN A 329 9.01 0.68 -11.23
CA GLN A 329 8.30 0.60 -9.96
C GLN A 329 7.96 -0.84 -9.57
N SER A 330 8.36 -1.27 -8.37
CA SER A 330 8.15 -2.65 -7.90
C SER A 330 6.67 -3.05 -7.74
N LYS A 331 5.79 -2.07 -7.48
CA LYS A 331 4.35 -2.28 -7.28
C LYS A 331 3.52 -2.12 -8.55
N THR A 332 3.69 -1.01 -9.28
CA THR A 332 2.85 -0.64 -10.43
C THR A 332 3.46 -1.02 -11.78
N LYS A 333 4.74 -1.42 -11.81
CA LYS A 333 5.51 -1.69 -13.05
C LYS A 333 5.58 -0.49 -14.01
N SER A 334 5.20 0.71 -13.57
CA SER A 334 5.42 1.93 -14.32
C SER A 334 6.90 2.31 -14.28
N THR A 335 7.42 2.84 -15.38
CA THR A 335 8.76 3.41 -15.45
C THR A 335 8.72 4.87 -14.99
N ARG A 336 9.79 5.33 -14.35
CA ARG A 336 10.03 6.74 -14.08
C ARG A 336 11.51 7.03 -14.17
N GLU A 337 11.85 8.26 -14.51
CA GLU A 337 13.23 8.72 -14.52
C GLU A 337 13.50 9.58 -13.28
N VAL A 338 14.70 9.41 -12.72
CA VAL A 338 15.19 10.21 -11.60
C VAL A 338 16.54 10.80 -11.95
N THR A 339 16.61 12.12 -11.89
CA THR A 339 17.85 12.87 -12.04
C THR A 339 18.46 13.13 -10.67
N SER A 340 19.75 12.84 -10.51
CA SER A 340 20.43 13.03 -9.22
C SER A 340 21.96 13.18 -9.34
N ASN A 341 22.58 13.75 -8.30
CA ASN A 341 24.04 13.90 -8.21
C ASN A 341 24.70 12.61 -7.68
N SER A 342 24.44 11.47 -8.33
CA SER A 342 24.93 10.15 -7.89
C SER A 342 26.16 9.64 -8.64
N ALA A 343 26.62 10.36 -9.66
CA ALA A 343 27.64 9.90 -10.62
C ALA A 343 28.92 9.44 -9.92
N GLU A 344 29.47 10.24 -9.01
CA GLU A 344 30.69 9.89 -8.28
C GLU A 344 30.52 8.65 -7.40
N ALA A 345 29.38 8.52 -6.73
CA ALA A 345 29.10 7.37 -5.87
C ALA A 345 28.97 6.07 -6.68
N LEU A 346 28.31 6.15 -7.84
CA LEU A 346 28.15 5.04 -8.77
C LEU A 346 29.46 4.67 -9.46
N SER A 347 30.21 5.66 -9.95
CA SER A 347 31.53 5.45 -10.56
C SER A 347 32.50 4.79 -9.58
N ARG A 348 32.60 5.31 -8.36
CA ARG A 348 33.44 4.71 -7.30
C ARG A 348 33.01 3.27 -6.98
N TRP A 349 31.72 2.99 -6.97
CA TRP A 349 31.21 1.64 -6.73
C TRP A 349 31.53 0.68 -7.88
N LYS A 350 31.31 1.08 -9.13
CA LYS A 350 31.66 0.29 -10.33
C LYS A 350 33.17 -0.04 -10.33
N LYS A 351 34.00 0.94 -9.96
CA LYS A 351 35.44 0.77 -9.79
C LYS A 351 35.77 -0.29 -8.73
N TRP A 352 35.16 -0.25 -7.55
CA TRP A 352 35.36 -1.28 -6.53
C TRP A 352 34.92 -2.68 -6.96
N GLN A 353 33.83 -2.80 -7.72
CA GLN A 353 33.42 -4.10 -8.29
C GLN A 353 34.50 -4.64 -9.23
N LYS A 354 35.01 -3.81 -10.15
CA LYS A 354 36.09 -4.17 -11.08
C LYS A 354 37.37 -4.56 -10.33
N GLU A 355 37.82 -3.74 -9.39
CA GLU A 355 39.01 -4.01 -8.57
C GLU A 355 38.91 -5.32 -7.80
N TYR A 356 37.75 -5.61 -7.21
CA TYR A 356 37.50 -6.86 -6.51
C TYR A 356 37.57 -8.07 -7.44
N LEU A 357 36.96 -8.00 -8.61
CA LEU A 357 37.05 -9.08 -9.61
C LEU A 357 38.48 -9.28 -10.08
N SER A 358 39.22 -8.20 -10.38
CA SER A 358 40.65 -8.27 -10.74
C SER A 358 41.49 -8.90 -9.62
N LEU A 359 41.21 -8.57 -8.36
CA LEU A 359 41.90 -9.16 -7.21
C LEU A 359 41.59 -10.67 -7.10
N MET A 360 40.34 -11.07 -7.28
CA MET A 360 39.92 -12.47 -7.20
C MET A 360 40.46 -13.32 -8.37
N LYS A 361 40.57 -12.73 -9.57
CA LYS A 361 41.27 -13.32 -10.74
C LYS A 361 42.72 -13.65 -10.38
N LYS A 362 43.45 -12.69 -9.80
CA LYS A 362 44.86 -12.87 -9.39
C LYS A 362 45.07 -13.99 -8.38
N TYR A 363 44.13 -14.22 -7.46
CA TYR A 363 44.22 -15.30 -6.48
C TYR A 363 43.83 -16.69 -7.02
N GLY A 364 43.54 -16.84 -8.32
CA GLY A 364 43.24 -18.13 -8.93
C GLY A 364 41.89 -18.74 -8.49
N ASN A 365 40.98 -17.92 -7.97
CA ASN A 365 39.72 -18.39 -7.36
C ASN A 365 38.58 -18.69 -8.36
N GLY A 366 38.89 -18.76 -9.67
CA GLY A 366 37.93 -19.04 -10.74
C GLY A 366 36.92 -17.92 -11.01
N TYR A 367 37.33 -16.65 -10.83
CA TYR A 367 36.51 -15.47 -11.10
C TYR A 367 36.79 -14.93 -12.50
N GLU A 368 36.30 -15.56 -13.58
CA GLU A 368 36.52 -15.01 -14.94
C GLU A 368 35.54 -13.87 -15.29
N TYR A 369 34.51 -13.68 -14.47
CA TYR A 369 33.43 -12.74 -14.70
C TYR A 369 33.87 -11.26 -14.84
N GLU A 370 33.16 -10.52 -15.69
CA GLU A 370 33.30 -9.06 -15.85
C GLU A 370 31.93 -8.39 -15.74
N ILE A 371 31.90 -7.18 -15.17
CA ILE A 371 30.66 -6.44 -14.97
C ILE A 371 30.09 -5.98 -16.32
N ALA A 372 28.92 -6.50 -16.68
CA ALA A 372 28.17 -6.12 -17.88
C ALA A 372 27.15 -5.00 -17.58
N GLU A 373 26.60 -4.39 -18.63
CA GLU A 373 25.55 -3.36 -18.47
C GLU A 373 24.24 -3.94 -17.91
N ASP A 374 23.95 -5.20 -18.21
CA ASP A 374 22.80 -5.90 -17.64
C ASP A 374 23.00 -6.26 -16.17
N ASP A 375 24.18 -6.10 -15.58
CA ASP A 375 24.38 -6.45 -14.17
C ASP A 375 23.68 -5.51 -13.19
N LEU A 376 23.31 -6.08 -12.05
CA LEU A 376 22.75 -5.32 -10.94
C LEU A 376 23.79 -4.33 -10.40
N VAL A 377 23.42 -3.05 -10.36
CA VAL A 377 24.24 -1.98 -9.78
C VAL A 377 24.65 -2.38 -8.37
N PHE A 378 23.70 -2.64 -7.47
CA PHE A 378 23.99 -2.96 -6.06
C PHE A 378 24.05 -4.47 -5.77
N GLY A 379 24.40 -5.27 -6.78
CA GLY A 379 24.70 -6.68 -6.58
C GLY A 379 26.15 -6.91 -6.14
N VAL A 380 26.40 -8.06 -5.52
CA VAL A 380 27.73 -8.47 -5.09
C VAL A 380 28.32 -9.40 -6.16
N PRO A 381 29.45 -9.04 -6.79
CA PRO A 381 30.14 -9.91 -7.74
C PRO A 381 30.57 -11.24 -7.11
N GLU A 382 30.22 -12.34 -7.78
CA GLU A 382 30.68 -13.71 -7.48
C GLU A 382 31.49 -14.27 -8.65
N ARG A 383 31.74 -15.58 -8.68
CA ARG A 383 32.63 -16.23 -9.65
C ARG A 383 32.15 -16.08 -11.09
N ASP A 384 30.85 -16.18 -11.28
CA ASP A 384 30.16 -16.36 -12.56
C ASP A 384 29.02 -15.36 -12.79
N ALA A 385 28.63 -14.60 -11.76
CA ALA A 385 27.51 -13.67 -11.83
C ALA A 385 27.55 -12.62 -10.72
N VAL A 386 26.76 -11.55 -10.89
CA VAL A 386 26.45 -10.59 -9.84
C VAL A 386 25.19 -11.02 -9.09
N ARG A 387 25.29 -11.26 -7.77
CA ARG A 387 24.15 -11.70 -6.94
C ARG A 387 23.44 -10.56 -6.23
N ILE A 388 22.12 -10.65 -6.21
CA ILE A 388 21.25 -9.69 -5.50
C ILE A 388 21.43 -9.80 -3.98
N THR A 389 21.59 -8.66 -3.32
CA THR A 389 21.60 -8.61 -1.85
C THR A 389 20.18 -8.74 -1.31
N SER A 390 19.97 -9.49 -0.23
CA SER A 390 18.65 -9.61 0.40
C SER A 390 18.20 -8.28 1.04
N TYR A 391 16.91 -7.94 0.96
CA TYR A 391 16.39 -6.73 1.60
C TYR A 391 16.57 -6.76 3.14
N ASN A 392 16.47 -7.95 3.75
CA ASN A 392 16.67 -8.09 5.19
C ASN A 392 18.11 -7.74 5.60
N THR A 393 19.10 -8.13 4.78
CA THR A 393 20.51 -7.78 5.00
C THR A 393 20.71 -6.26 5.00
N LEU A 394 20.06 -5.54 4.07
CA LEU A 394 20.10 -4.07 4.05
C LEU A 394 19.52 -3.45 5.32
N ASN A 395 18.39 -3.97 5.83
CA ASN A 395 17.80 -3.50 7.08
C ASN A 395 18.69 -3.79 8.29
N ILE A 396 19.32 -4.96 8.35
CA ILE A 396 20.25 -5.31 9.44
C ILE A 396 21.44 -4.36 9.43
N ASN A 397 22.05 -4.13 8.27
CA ASN A 397 23.15 -3.18 8.13
C ASN A 397 22.72 -1.77 8.55
N TRP A 398 21.55 -1.30 8.09
CA TRP A 398 21.02 0.01 8.45
C TRP A 398 20.86 0.16 9.96
N ARG A 399 20.18 -0.80 10.61
CA ARG A 399 20.00 -0.80 12.07
C ARG A 399 21.33 -0.77 12.78
N LYS A 400 22.29 -1.59 12.36
CA LYS A 400 23.65 -1.59 12.92
C LYS A 400 24.31 -0.22 12.84
N ILE A 401 24.17 0.50 11.73
CA ILE A 401 24.70 1.87 11.60
C ILE A 401 23.99 2.85 12.55
N ILE A 402 22.66 2.79 12.61
CA ILE A 402 21.89 3.66 13.52
C ILE A 402 22.24 3.37 14.98
N ASP A 403 22.37 2.10 15.37
CA ASP A 403 22.75 1.69 16.71
C ASP A 403 24.16 2.16 17.07
N ARG A 404 25.10 2.15 16.10
CA ARG A 404 26.46 2.72 16.27
C ARG A 404 26.45 4.23 16.46
N CYS A 405 25.52 4.94 15.82
CA CYS A 405 25.37 6.37 16.06
C CYS A 405 24.87 6.64 17.49
N GLY A 406 23.98 5.80 18.01
CA GLY A 406 23.51 5.86 19.39
C GLY A 406 22.96 7.24 19.76
N SER A 407 23.42 7.78 20.90
CA SER A 407 23.01 9.09 21.43
C SER A 407 23.51 10.30 20.61
N LYS A 408 24.35 10.09 19.58
CA LYS A 408 24.80 11.18 18.69
C LYS A 408 23.66 11.72 17.81
N LEU A 409 22.63 10.91 17.59
CA LEU A 409 21.44 11.29 16.83
C LEU A 409 20.42 11.93 17.77
N LYS A 410 19.91 13.11 17.41
CA LYS A 410 18.80 13.75 18.13
C LYS A 410 17.47 13.08 17.78
N GLY A 411 17.41 12.42 16.63
CA GLY A 411 16.23 11.72 16.14
C GLY A 411 15.23 12.64 15.43
N PRO A 412 14.15 12.06 14.88
CA PRO A 412 13.13 12.80 14.15
C PRO A 412 12.47 13.89 14.99
N ILE A 413 12.02 14.96 14.34
CA ILE A 413 11.37 16.10 15.02
C ILE A 413 9.92 15.77 15.38
N LEU A 414 9.19 15.10 14.47
CA LEU A 414 7.74 14.93 14.53
C LEU A 414 7.31 13.46 14.64
N SER A 415 8.21 12.56 15.02
CA SER A 415 7.93 11.12 15.09
C SER A 415 8.74 10.45 16.19
N GLU A 416 8.09 9.53 16.90
CA GLU A 416 8.74 8.67 17.90
C GLU A 416 9.42 7.44 17.26
N HIS A 417 9.22 7.23 15.96
CA HIS A 417 9.80 6.09 15.26
C HIS A 417 11.29 6.28 14.99
N LYS A 418 12.06 5.19 15.14
CA LYS A 418 13.48 5.16 14.75
C LYS A 418 13.63 5.30 13.24
N TYR A 419 14.77 5.82 12.79
CA TYR A 419 15.08 5.86 11.36
C TYR A 419 15.17 4.47 10.75
N THR A 420 14.56 4.33 9.57
CA THR A 420 14.65 3.14 8.73
C THR A 420 15.41 3.47 7.46
N ILE A 421 15.79 2.48 6.66
CA ILE A 421 16.40 2.76 5.35
C ILE A 421 15.47 3.58 4.44
N TYR A 422 14.15 3.50 4.65
CA TYR A 422 13.17 4.33 3.94
C TYR A 422 13.18 5.80 4.40
N SER A 423 13.76 6.11 5.56
CA SER A 423 13.97 7.50 5.99
C SER A 423 14.80 8.29 4.99
N LEU A 424 15.68 7.65 4.19
CA LEU A 424 16.43 8.33 3.12
C LEU A 424 15.50 8.90 2.04
N ARG A 425 14.46 8.15 1.69
CA ARG A 425 13.44 8.58 0.73
C ARG A 425 12.58 9.70 1.30
N SER A 426 12.15 9.59 2.56
CA SER A 426 11.41 10.66 3.24
C SER A 426 12.25 11.94 3.33
N SER A 427 13.56 11.79 3.60
CA SER A 427 14.50 12.91 3.63
C SER A 427 14.62 13.56 2.25
N ARG A 428 14.71 12.76 1.17
CA ARG A 428 14.76 13.30 -0.19
C ARG A 428 13.46 14.01 -0.58
N ALA A 429 12.31 13.47 -0.17
CA ALA A 429 11.03 14.13 -0.37
C ALA A 429 10.98 15.49 0.31
N GLN A 430 11.41 15.56 1.57
CA GLN A 430 11.52 16.81 2.30
C GLN A 430 12.50 17.79 1.63
N GLU A 431 13.67 17.32 1.20
CA GLU A 431 14.66 18.16 0.52
C GLU A 431 14.18 18.73 -0.81
N LEU A 432 13.44 17.96 -1.60
CA LEU A 432 12.88 18.47 -2.87
C LEU A 432 11.88 19.60 -2.60
N MET A 433 11.07 19.46 -1.56
CA MET A 433 10.15 20.53 -1.16
C MET A 433 10.90 21.73 -0.56
N ASP A 434 11.92 21.49 0.28
CA ASP A 434 12.84 22.52 0.79
C ASP A 434 13.68 23.15 -0.34
N MET A 435 13.75 22.57 -1.54
CA MET A 435 14.39 23.17 -2.73
C MET A 435 13.40 23.97 -3.59
N GLY A 436 12.11 24.02 -3.22
CA GLY A 436 11.06 24.64 -4.02
C GLY A 436 10.74 23.88 -5.31
N VAL A 437 11.04 22.58 -5.38
CA VAL A 437 10.69 21.75 -6.53
C VAL A 437 9.19 21.55 -6.56
N ASP A 438 8.60 21.74 -7.75
CA ASP A 438 7.18 21.51 -7.98
C ASP A 438 6.70 20.13 -7.47
N VAL A 439 5.53 20.12 -6.84
CA VAL A 439 4.96 18.93 -6.19
C VAL A 439 4.70 17.82 -7.21
N TYR A 440 4.25 18.14 -8.43
CA TYR A 440 4.04 17.11 -9.46
C TYR A 440 5.36 16.53 -9.94
N LEU A 441 6.37 17.36 -10.18
CA LEU A 441 7.69 16.91 -10.59
C LEU A 441 8.34 16.03 -9.51
N ALA A 442 8.32 16.46 -8.26
CA ALA A 442 8.87 15.69 -7.14
C ALA A 442 8.07 14.39 -6.89
N ALA A 443 6.74 14.41 -7.04
CA ALA A 443 5.92 13.20 -6.93
C ALA A 443 6.27 12.21 -8.04
N THR A 444 6.53 12.70 -9.25
CA THR A 444 6.93 11.91 -10.42
C THR A 444 8.30 11.28 -10.19
N GLN A 445 9.32 12.05 -9.82
CA GLN A 445 10.67 11.53 -9.55
C GLN A 445 10.67 10.50 -8.42
N LEU A 446 9.97 10.78 -7.32
CA LEU A 446 9.90 9.83 -6.23
C LEU A 446 9.00 8.64 -6.58
N GLY A 447 7.99 8.78 -7.43
CA GLY A 447 6.94 7.76 -7.59
C GLY A 447 6.00 7.73 -6.39
N HIS A 448 5.65 8.91 -5.88
CA HIS A 448 4.57 9.13 -4.91
C HIS A 448 3.28 9.53 -5.64
N THR A 449 2.14 9.39 -4.98
CA THR A 449 0.94 10.12 -5.38
C THR A 449 1.10 11.58 -4.98
N VAL A 450 0.50 12.50 -5.73
CA VAL A 450 0.50 13.94 -5.43
C VAL A 450 -0.01 14.18 -4.01
N ALA A 451 -1.16 13.58 -3.66
CA ALA A 451 -1.74 13.66 -2.31
C ALA A 451 -0.79 13.21 -1.19
N MET A 452 0.10 12.24 -1.44
CA MET A 452 1.09 11.83 -0.43
C MET A 452 2.16 12.90 -0.27
N LEU A 453 2.60 13.53 -1.36
CA LEU A 453 3.63 14.55 -1.30
C LEU A 453 3.09 15.88 -0.75
N GLU A 454 1.85 16.23 -1.06
CA GLU A 454 1.13 17.35 -0.43
C GLU A 454 1.11 17.22 1.10
N LYS A 455 0.89 15.99 1.62
CA LYS A 455 0.99 15.74 3.07
C LYS A 455 2.39 15.99 3.62
N VAL A 456 3.43 15.59 2.88
CA VAL A 456 4.84 15.86 3.26
C VAL A 456 5.10 17.37 3.27
N TYR A 457 4.71 18.07 2.20
CA TYR A 457 4.80 19.52 2.09
C TYR A 457 4.07 20.22 3.24
N ALA A 458 2.84 19.81 3.55
CA ALA A 458 2.00 20.34 4.62
C ALA A 458 2.57 20.11 6.04
N ARG A 459 3.53 19.20 6.22
CA ARG A 459 4.19 18.93 7.50
C ARG A 459 5.56 19.58 7.65
N LEU A 460 6.09 20.22 6.59
CA LEU A 460 7.36 20.93 6.69
C LEU A 460 7.27 21.99 7.79
N PRO A 461 8.30 22.14 8.65
CA PRO A 461 8.30 23.14 9.71
C PRO A 461 7.99 24.52 9.11
N GLN A 462 6.98 25.22 9.64
CA GLN A 462 6.54 26.53 9.14
C GLN A 462 7.71 27.53 9.03
N ARG A 463 8.70 27.43 9.92
CA ARG A 463 9.91 28.25 9.90
C ARG A 463 10.78 28.06 8.65
N ARG A 464 10.84 26.85 8.06
CA ARG A 464 11.58 26.62 6.80
C ARG A 464 10.83 27.21 5.60
N ARG A 465 9.49 27.10 5.59
CA ARG A 465 8.64 27.71 4.56
C ARG A 465 8.71 29.23 4.57
N ALA A 466 8.60 29.84 5.74
CA ALA A 466 8.64 31.30 5.89
C ALA A 466 9.95 31.91 5.35
N THR A 467 11.10 31.26 5.55
CA THR A 467 12.39 31.79 5.08
C THR A 467 12.55 31.72 3.56
N GLN A 468 11.89 30.79 2.86
CA GLN A 468 12.00 30.67 1.40
C GLN A 468 10.87 31.39 0.66
N GLU A 469 9.63 31.17 1.08
CA GLU A 469 8.45 31.67 0.39
C GLU A 469 8.06 33.07 0.85
N ALA A 470 8.24 33.41 2.13
CA ALA A 470 7.86 34.72 2.67
C ALA A 470 9.02 35.74 2.67
N ALA A 471 10.28 35.30 2.60
CA ALA A 471 11.45 36.20 2.61
C ALA A 471 12.12 36.41 1.24
N HIS A 472 11.58 35.82 0.15
CA HIS A 472 12.04 36.03 -1.25
C HIS A 472 13.57 36.03 -1.46
N ILE A 473 14.29 35.08 -0.86
CA ILE A 473 15.73 34.93 -1.11
C ILE A 473 15.91 34.16 -2.42
N GLU A 474 16.04 34.88 -3.54
CA GLU A 474 16.33 34.28 -4.84
C GLU A 474 17.76 33.74 -4.88
N PHE A 475 17.92 32.42 -4.99
CA PHE A 475 19.20 31.83 -5.37
C PHE A 475 19.34 31.86 -6.90
N GLY A 476 20.42 32.48 -7.37
CA GLY A 476 20.61 32.86 -8.78
C GLY A 476 20.50 31.70 -9.77
N LYS A 477 19.68 31.89 -10.81
CA LYS A 477 19.58 31.01 -11.99
C LYS A 477 20.71 31.32 -12.98
N ARG A 478 21.37 30.29 -13.53
CA ARG A 478 22.34 30.44 -14.64
C ARG A 478 22.15 29.35 -15.71
N LYS A 479 22.46 29.71 -16.97
CA LYS A 479 22.29 28.93 -18.21
C LYS A 479 23.06 27.61 -18.20
N THR A 480 22.54 26.62 -18.93
CA THR A 480 23.01 25.22 -19.00
C THR A 480 23.46 24.86 -20.42
N ASP A 481 24.72 24.46 -20.60
CA ASP A 481 25.27 23.86 -21.83
C ASP A 481 25.79 22.44 -21.51
N SER A 482 25.02 21.42 -21.86
CA SER A 482 25.20 20.04 -21.39
C SER A 482 25.68 19.06 -22.46
N VAL A 483 26.50 18.07 -22.08
CA VAL A 483 27.08 17.03 -22.98
C VAL A 483 27.08 15.66 -22.27
N MET A 484 26.67 14.59 -22.98
CA MET A 484 26.60 13.23 -22.41
C MET A 484 27.99 12.57 -22.29
N VAL A 485 28.29 11.92 -21.15
CA VAL A 485 29.62 11.33 -20.86
C VAL A 485 29.51 9.94 -20.22
N SER A 486 30.37 8.99 -20.62
CA SER A 486 30.39 7.63 -20.06
C SER A 486 31.03 7.56 -18.66
N LEU A 487 30.42 6.81 -17.74
CA LEU A 487 30.85 6.65 -16.33
C LEU A 487 32.31 6.17 -16.15
N ASP A 488 32.85 5.44 -17.13
CA ASP A 488 34.20 4.88 -17.03
C ASP A 488 35.32 5.93 -17.23
N GLN A 489 34.98 7.16 -17.62
CA GLN A 489 35.94 8.27 -17.79
C GLN A 489 36.23 9.05 -16.49
N LEU A 490 35.51 8.77 -15.40
CA LEU A 490 35.48 9.52 -14.14
C LEU A 490 36.63 9.20 -13.14
N GLY A 491 37.81 8.80 -13.61
CA GLY A 491 38.79 8.13 -12.75
C GLY A 491 40.26 8.53 -12.85
N LYS A 492 40.64 9.55 -13.63
CA LYS A 492 42.04 9.99 -13.69
C LYS A 492 42.35 10.88 -12.46
N PRO A 493 43.37 10.56 -11.63
CA PRO A 493 43.83 11.49 -10.61
C PRO A 493 44.36 12.77 -11.26
N LYS A 494 44.10 13.93 -10.65
CA LYS A 494 44.90 15.13 -10.91
C LYS A 494 46.35 14.75 -10.60
N GLU A 495 47.23 14.80 -11.58
CA GLU A 495 48.68 14.76 -11.36
C GLU A 495 49.03 15.96 -10.46
N THR A 496 49.17 15.70 -9.16
CA THR A 496 49.86 16.62 -8.27
C THR A 496 51.33 16.62 -8.68
N ASN A 497 51.75 17.67 -9.38
CA ASN A 497 53.15 18.04 -9.52
C ASN A 497 53.74 18.25 -8.12
N LEU A 498 54.33 17.20 -7.56
CA LEU A 498 55.31 17.32 -6.49
C LEU A 498 56.65 17.66 -7.15
N LYS A 499 57.01 18.94 -7.10
CA LYS A 499 58.41 19.36 -7.26
C LYS A 499 59.14 19.11 -5.93
N ALA A 500 60.24 18.35 -6.06
CA ALA A 500 61.35 18.11 -5.12
C ALA A 500 61.01 17.50 -3.76
#